data_AF-A0A7J7ILS0-F1
#
_entry.id   AF-A0A7J7ILS0-F1
#
_cell.length_a   1.000
_cell.length_b   1.000
_cell.length_c   1.000
_cell.angle_alpha   90.00
_cell.angle_beta   90.00
_cell.angle_gamma   90.00
#
_symmetry.space_group_name_H-M   'P 1'
#
loop_
_entity.id
_entity.type
_entity.pdbx_description
1 polymer ?
#
loop_
_entity_poly.entity_id
_entity_poly.type
_entity_poly.pdbx_seq_one_letter_code
_entity_poly.pdbx_strand_id
1 'polypeptide(L)'
;MSSVDGTASVDGSGHTGVLLDFSLPDSEFLQQLEAKVQQLYGARSEEERRAAQSELTAFQMHPQAWVRVDKILDASESSEPSKFFALQVLESLIKYRWKTLPTETRESIKLYVQNKAILLSSSAGVTSRENELFSPS
;
A
#
# COMPACT_ATOMS: atom_id res chain seq x y z
N MET A 1 -1.79 -38.08 35.09
CA MET A 1 -0.77 -38.11 34.03
C MET A 1 -1.30 -37.34 32.83
N SER A 2 -0.60 -36.24 32.50
CA SER A 2 -0.53 -35.46 31.25
C SER A 2 -1.84 -35.07 30.54
N SER A 3 -2.28 -33.81 30.58
CA SER A 3 -1.71 -32.60 29.95
C SER A 3 -1.86 -32.58 28.43
N VAL A 4 -2.76 -31.73 27.93
CA VAL A 4 -2.40 -30.60 27.06
C VAL A 4 -3.64 -29.70 26.87
N ASP A 5 -3.78 -28.72 27.76
CA ASP A 5 -4.59 -27.53 27.50
C ASP A 5 -3.76 -26.66 26.54
N GLY A 6 -4.14 -26.67 25.27
CA GLY A 6 -3.48 -25.94 24.20
C GLY A 6 -3.91 -24.49 24.18
N THR A 7 -3.63 -23.72 25.23
CA THR A 7 -3.65 -22.25 25.15
C THR A 7 -2.34 -21.79 24.51
N ALA A 8 -2.28 -21.85 23.18
CA ALA A 8 -1.24 -21.11 22.46
C ALA A 8 -1.66 -19.63 22.46
N SER A 9 -0.92 -18.85 23.24
CA SER A 9 -0.98 -17.41 23.37
C SER A 9 -1.25 -16.72 22.03
N VAL A 10 -2.40 -16.05 21.96
CA VAL A 10 -2.55 -14.86 21.13
C VAL A 10 -1.74 -13.75 21.79
N ASP A 11 -0.42 -13.76 21.62
CA ASP A 11 0.35 -12.53 21.76
C ASP A 11 0.17 -11.73 20.45
N GLY A 12 -1.05 -11.25 20.24
CA GLY A 12 -1.34 -10.18 19.30
C GLY A 12 -1.07 -8.85 19.97
N SER A 13 0.12 -8.70 20.55
CA SER A 13 0.52 -7.48 21.25
C SER A 13 0.60 -6.32 20.26
N GLY A 14 -0.45 -5.50 20.25
CA GLY A 14 -0.35 -4.04 20.24
C GLY A 14 0.31 -3.36 19.05
N HIS A 15 -0.23 -3.51 17.84
CA HIS A 15 0.11 -2.60 16.72
C HIS A 15 -1.05 -1.71 16.26
N THR A 16 -2.11 -1.57 17.05
CA THR A 16 -3.19 -0.62 16.76
C THR A 16 -2.68 0.81 16.96
N GLY A 17 -2.32 1.49 15.87
CA GLY A 17 -1.88 2.89 15.85
C GLY A 17 -0.50 3.15 15.25
N VAL A 18 0.34 2.12 15.05
CA VAL A 18 1.73 2.31 14.55
C VAL A 18 1.76 2.73 13.07
N LEU A 19 0.75 2.35 12.29
CA LEU A 19 0.64 2.76 10.90
C LEU A 19 0.51 4.29 10.71
N LEU A 20 0.04 4.99 11.74
CA LEU A 20 -0.10 6.45 11.72
C LEU A 20 1.14 7.16 12.26
N ASP A 21 2.19 6.42 12.63
CA ASP A 21 3.43 7.02 13.10
C ASP A 21 4.33 7.40 11.92
N PHE A 22 4.18 8.66 11.47
CA PHE A 22 4.98 9.23 10.39
C PHE A 22 6.41 9.57 10.83
N SER A 23 6.81 9.28 12.07
CA SER A 23 8.20 9.44 12.53
C SER A 23 9.05 8.19 12.26
N LEU A 24 8.42 7.06 11.90
CA LEU A 24 9.13 5.80 11.67
C LEU A 24 9.96 5.80 10.37
N PRO A 25 11.06 5.03 10.36
CA PRO A 25 11.80 4.77 9.11
C PRO A 25 10.90 4.05 8.10
N ASP A 26 11.16 4.26 6.81
CA ASP A 26 10.31 3.76 5.74
C ASP A 26 10.17 2.23 5.75
N SER A 27 11.23 1.49 6.07
CA SER A 27 11.19 0.03 6.18
C SER A 27 10.19 -0.47 7.23
N GLU A 28 10.19 0.10 8.42
CA GLU A 28 9.24 -0.28 9.48
C GLU A 28 7.80 0.06 9.08
N PHE A 29 7.60 1.24 8.49
CA PHE A 29 6.28 1.64 8.00
C PHE A 29 5.76 0.68 6.92
N LEU A 30 6.61 0.27 5.97
CA LEU A 30 6.25 -0.72 4.94
C LEU A 30 5.82 -2.04 5.56
N GLN A 31 6.61 -2.57 6.50
CA GLN A 31 6.27 -3.81 7.20
C GLN A 31 4.93 -3.71 7.94
N GLN A 32 4.64 -2.58 8.59
CA GLN A 32 3.38 -2.37 9.30
C GLN A 32 2.18 -2.25 8.35
N LEU A 33 2.35 -1.56 7.23
CA LEU A 33 1.31 -1.51 6.20
C LEU A 33 1.04 -2.90 5.64
N GLU A 34 2.09 -3.64 5.27
CA GLU A 34 1.96 -5.00 4.75
C GLU A 34 1.25 -5.90 5.76
N ALA A 35 1.63 -5.85 7.04
CA ALA A 35 0.96 -6.59 8.10
C ALA A 35 -0.53 -6.22 8.22
N LYS A 36 -0.90 -4.93 8.15
CA LYS A 36 -2.30 -4.50 8.22
C LYS A 36 -3.11 -4.87 6.99
N VAL A 37 -2.50 -4.80 5.82
CA VAL A 37 -3.11 -5.22 4.55
C VAL A 37 -3.33 -6.74 4.57
N GLN A 38 -2.32 -7.52 4.98
CA GLN A 38 -2.45 -8.96 5.18
C GLN A 38 -3.50 -9.31 6.23
N GLN A 39 -3.56 -8.56 7.33
CA GLN A 39 -4.62 -8.72 8.34
C GLN A 39 -6.00 -8.42 7.75
N LEU A 40 -6.14 -7.39 6.91
CA LEU A 40 -7.41 -7.07 6.27
C LEU A 40 -7.90 -8.19 5.35
N TYR A 41 -6.99 -8.79 4.55
CA TYR A 41 -7.31 -9.86 3.61
C TYR A 41 -7.39 -11.26 4.28
N GLY A 42 -6.67 -11.48 5.37
CA GLY A 42 -6.59 -12.74 6.11
C GLY A 42 -7.45 -12.81 7.37
N ALA A 43 -8.12 -11.72 7.76
CA ALA A 43 -8.97 -11.66 8.95
C ALA A 43 -10.11 -12.69 8.85
N ARG A 44 -10.20 -13.54 9.87
CA ARG A 44 -11.30 -14.52 10.02
C ARG A 44 -12.52 -13.89 10.70
N SER A 45 -12.28 -12.83 11.48
CA SER A 45 -13.30 -12.11 12.24
C SER A 45 -13.60 -10.76 11.61
N GLU A 46 -14.88 -10.41 11.51
CA GLU A 46 -15.31 -9.11 10.98
C GLU A 46 -14.76 -7.93 11.81
N GLU A 47 -14.60 -8.11 13.12
CA GLU A 47 -14.05 -7.09 14.01
C GLU A 47 -12.59 -6.77 13.69
N GLU A 48 -11.75 -7.78 13.43
CA GLU A 48 -10.35 -7.59 13.05
C GLU A 48 -10.21 -6.91 11.70
N ARG A 49 -11.04 -7.32 10.73
CA ARG A 49 -11.12 -6.68 9.41
C ARG A 49 -11.54 -5.21 9.54
N ARG A 50 -12.56 -4.92 10.35
CA ARG A 50 -13.06 -3.56 10.58
C ARG A 50 -12.01 -2.69 11.28
N ALA A 51 -11.28 -3.24 12.25
CA ALA A 51 -10.19 -2.54 12.92
C ALA A 51 -9.05 -2.18 11.95
N ALA A 52 -8.56 -3.16 11.16
CA ALA A 52 -7.54 -2.92 10.14
C ALA A 52 -8.01 -1.91 9.09
N GLN A 53 -9.25 -2.04 8.62
CA GLN A 53 -9.84 -1.12 7.65
C GLN A 53 -9.92 0.31 8.20
N SER A 54 -10.29 0.48 9.47
CA SER A 54 -10.36 1.79 10.12
C SER A 54 -9.00 2.47 10.16
N GLU A 55 -7.93 1.74 10.50
CA GLU A 55 -6.56 2.28 10.50
C GLU A 55 -6.08 2.63 9.09
N LEU A 56 -6.32 1.76 8.10
CA LEU A 56 -6.00 2.02 6.69
C LEU A 56 -6.78 3.23 6.14
N THR A 57 -8.01 3.43 6.60
CA THR A 57 -8.83 4.60 6.23
C THR A 57 -8.31 5.87 6.92
N ALA A 58 -7.94 5.80 8.20
CA ALA A 58 -7.32 6.92 8.90
C ALA A 58 -6.01 7.35 8.24
N PHE A 59 -5.19 6.38 7.81
CA PHE A 59 -3.99 6.63 7.04
C PHE A 59 -4.32 7.35 5.73
N GLN A 60 -5.28 6.85 4.94
CA GLN A 60 -5.73 7.48 3.70
C GLN A 60 -6.18 8.94 3.86
N MET A 61 -6.76 9.29 5.01
CA MET A 61 -7.21 10.66 5.29
C MET A 61 -6.08 11.62 5.70
N HIS A 62 -4.88 11.11 6.00
CA HIS A 62 -3.76 11.89 6.47
C HIS A 62 -3.06 12.64 5.32
N PRO A 63 -2.72 13.94 5.48
CA PRO A 63 -2.09 14.72 4.41
C PRO A 63 -0.70 14.22 4.01
N GLN A 64 -0.01 13.46 4.86
CA GLN A 64 1.31 12.88 4.58
C GLN A 64 1.24 11.45 4.00
N ALA A 65 0.03 10.90 3.81
CA ALA A 65 -0.14 9.54 3.32
C ALA A 65 0.45 9.33 1.91
N TRP A 66 0.30 10.31 1.02
CA TRP A 66 0.82 10.22 -0.36
C TRP A 66 2.35 10.10 -0.40
N VAL A 67 3.08 10.73 0.52
CA VAL A 67 4.55 10.66 0.58
C VAL A 67 4.98 9.24 0.94
N ARG A 68 4.27 8.60 1.87
CA ARG A 68 4.53 7.22 2.26
C ARG A 68 4.12 6.23 1.15
N VAL A 69 3.02 6.51 0.46
CA VAL A 69 2.55 5.76 -0.73
C VAL A 69 3.53 5.81 -1.89
N ASP A 70 4.20 6.94 -2.11
CA ASP A 70 5.34 7.03 -3.04
C ASP A 70 6.43 6.01 -2.69
N LYS A 71 6.85 5.97 -1.42
CA LYS A 71 7.86 5.00 -0.95
C LYS A 71 7.42 3.55 -1.09
N ILE A 72 6.14 3.25 -0.82
CA ILE A 72 5.58 1.91 -1.06
C ILE A 72 5.69 1.52 -2.53
N LEU A 73 5.34 2.44 -3.44
CA LEU A 73 5.38 2.19 -4.88
C LEU A 73 6.79 2.23 -5.48
N ASP A 74 7.78 2.71 -4.73
CA ASP A 74 9.21 2.68 -5.10
C ASP A 74 9.92 1.44 -4.55
N ALA A 75 9.46 0.94 -3.39
CA ALA A 75 9.94 -0.28 -2.78
C ALA A 75 9.59 -1.49 -3.68
N SER A 76 10.59 -2.00 -4.41
CA SER A 76 10.45 -3.17 -5.28
C SER A 76 9.95 -4.41 -4.52
N GLU A 77 10.36 -4.58 -3.27
CA GLU A 77 10.01 -5.69 -2.38
C GLU A 77 8.57 -5.65 -1.84
N SER A 78 7.82 -4.56 -2.05
CA SER A 78 6.46 -4.49 -1.52
C SER A 78 5.50 -5.46 -2.21
N SER A 79 4.67 -6.13 -1.41
CA SER A 79 3.67 -7.09 -1.88
C SER A 79 2.67 -6.45 -2.85
N GLU A 80 2.22 -7.21 -3.85
CA GLU A 80 1.16 -6.81 -4.80
C GLU A 80 -0.09 -6.17 -4.15
N PRO A 81 -0.69 -6.74 -3.07
CA PRO A 81 -1.84 -6.11 -2.41
C PRO A 81 -1.50 -4.75 -1.78
N SER A 82 -0.27 -4.55 -1.31
CA SER A 82 0.19 -3.28 -0.73
C SER A 82 0.41 -2.22 -1.81
N LYS A 83 0.97 -2.62 -2.97
CA LYS A 83 1.06 -1.76 -4.17
C LYS A 83 -0.33 -1.34 -4.65
N PHE A 84 -1.29 -2.27 -4.68
CA PHE A 84 -2.67 -1.96 -5.07
C PHE A 84 -3.35 -1.01 -4.07
N PHE A 85 -3.19 -1.26 -2.77
CA PHE A 85 -3.68 -0.36 -1.73
C PHE A 85 -3.06 1.05 -1.86
N ALA A 86 -1.75 1.13 -2.08
CA ALA A 86 -1.05 2.39 -2.28
C ALA A 86 -1.61 3.17 -3.49
N LEU A 87 -1.88 2.50 -4.61
CA LEU A 87 -2.56 3.08 -5.77
C LEU A 87 -3.98 3.58 -5.44
N GLN A 88 -4.77 2.83 -4.68
CA GLN A 88 -6.10 3.23 -4.24
C GLN A 88 -6.07 4.49 -3.36
N VAL A 89 -5.08 4.60 -2.46
CA VAL A 89 -4.87 5.80 -1.64
C VAL A 89 -4.53 7.00 -2.52
N LEU A 90 -3.61 6.82 -3.48
CA LEU A 90 -3.21 7.87 -4.41
C LEU A 90 -4.39 8.36 -5.24
N GLU A 91 -5.20 7.45 -5.78
CA GLU A 91 -6.41 7.77 -6.54
C GLU A 91 -7.40 8.59 -5.70
N SER A 92 -7.68 8.14 -4.47
CA SER A 92 -8.58 8.82 -3.54
C SER A 92 -8.07 10.22 -3.19
N LEU A 93 -6.76 10.38 -2.99
CA LEU A 93 -6.14 11.66 -2.69
C LEU A 93 -6.28 12.65 -3.85
N ILE A 94 -6.08 12.19 -5.09
CA ILE A 94 -6.30 13.00 -6.30
C ILE A 94 -7.79 13.35 -6.47
N LYS A 95 -8.71 12.41 -6.22
CA LYS A 95 -10.16 12.65 -6.37
C LYS A 95 -10.71 13.62 -5.33
N TYR A 96 -10.35 13.43 -4.06
CA TYR A 96 -11.03 14.10 -2.93
C TYR A 96 -10.21 15.22 -2.28
N ARG A 97 -8.87 15.16 -2.33
CA ARG A 97 -7.99 16.10 -1.62
C ARG A 97 -7.20 17.04 -2.53
N TRP A 98 -7.20 16.83 -3.84
CA TRP A 98 -6.50 17.69 -4.80
C TRP A 98 -6.81 19.19 -4.67
N LYS A 99 -8.09 19.52 -4.39
CA LYS A 99 -8.55 20.90 -4.23
C LYS A 99 -8.21 21.52 -2.88
N THR A 100 -7.98 20.71 -1.83
CA THR A 100 -7.71 21.19 -0.47
C THR A 100 -6.23 21.27 -0.14
N LEU A 101 -5.36 20.71 -1.01
CA LEU A 101 -3.92 20.77 -0.85
C LEU A 101 -3.36 22.16 -1.20
N PRO A 102 -2.32 22.63 -0.48
CA PRO A 102 -1.59 23.84 -0.84
C PRO A 102 -0.92 23.66 -2.20
N THR A 103 -0.74 24.78 -2.92
CA THR A 103 -0.24 24.78 -4.30
C THR A 103 1.08 24.04 -4.46
N GLU A 104 2.00 24.17 -3.49
CA GLU A 104 3.29 23.47 -3.49
C GLU A 104 3.12 21.95 -3.50
N THR A 105 2.40 21.39 -2.52
CA THR A 105 2.17 19.94 -2.43
C THR A 105 1.38 19.41 -3.63
N ARG A 106 0.44 20.21 -4.17
CA ARG A 106 -0.32 19.84 -5.37
C ARG A 106 0.60 19.66 -6.57
N GLU A 107 1.52 20.58 -6.80
CA GLU A 107 2.50 20.49 -7.90
C GLU A 107 3.42 19.27 -7.71
N SER A 108 3.85 18.98 -6.47
CA SER A 108 4.64 17.78 -6.16
C SER A 108 3.89 16.49 -6.50
N ILE A 109 2.62 16.37 -6.09
CA ILE A 109 1.79 15.18 -6.40
C ILE A 109 1.52 15.11 -7.90
N LYS A 110 1.32 16.25 -8.59
CA LYS A 110 1.13 16.31 -10.05
C LYS A 110 2.32 15.69 -10.77
N LEU A 111 3.52 16.16 -10.43
CA LEU A 111 4.77 15.70 -11.03
C LEU A 111 5.00 14.21 -10.74
N TYR A 112 4.72 13.79 -9.51
CA TYR A 112 4.82 12.39 -9.11
C TYR A 112 3.92 11.47 -9.95
N VAL A 113 2.63 11.80 -10.07
CA VAL A 113 1.67 11.00 -10.85
C VAL A 113 2.04 10.98 -12.33
N GLN A 114 2.49 12.13 -12.88
CA GLN A 114 2.99 12.19 -14.25
C GLN A 114 4.20 11.28 -14.44
N ASN A 115 5.18 11.33 -13.53
CA ASN A 115 6.38 10.50 -13.60
C ASN A 115 6.05 9.01 -13.47
N LYS A 116 5.20 8.61 -12.51
CA LYS A 116 4.76 7.22 -12.37
C LYS A 116 3.95 6.75 -13.58
N ALA A 117 3.09 7.57 -14.16
CA ALA A 117 2.37 7.23 -15.39
C ALA A 117 3.32 7.00 -16.57
N ILE A 118 4.37 7.81 -16.69
CA ILE A 118 5.42 7.64 -17.71
C ILE A 118 6.19 6.32 -17.47
N LEU A 119 6.60 6.04 -16.24
CA LEU A 119 7.30 4.81 -15.87
C LEU A 119 6.47 3.56 -16.17
N LEU A 120 5.20 3.56 -15.76
CA LEU A 120 4.26 2.45 -16.00
C LEU A 120 3.98 2.29 -17.51
N SER A 121 3.77 3.38 -18.24
CA SER A 121 3.56 3.37 -19.69
C SER A 121 4.78 2.84 -20.45
N SER A 122 5.99 3.23 -20.02
CA SER A 122 7.25 2.72 -20.60
C SER A 122 7.45 1.23 -20.35
N SER A 123 6.91 0.68 -19.26
CA SER A 123 6.96 -0.77 -18.97
C SER A 123 5.94 -1.59 -19.77
N ALA A 124 4.87 -0.97 -20.28
CA ALA A 124 3.89 -1.62 -21.14
C ALA A 124 4.37 -1.81 -22.60
N GLY A 125 5.53 -1.25 -22.96
CA GLY A 125 6.13 -1.36 -24.30
C GLY A 125 6.89 -2.66 -24.58
N VAL A 126 7.17 -3.50 -23.57
CA VAL A 126 7.83 -4.81 -23.74
C VAL A 126 6.82 -5.94 -23.58
N THR A 127 5.74 -5.90 -24.36
CA THR A 127 5.06 -7.13 -24.79
C THR A 127 4.80 -7.10 -26.29
N SER A 128 5.73 -6.52 -27.03
CA SER A 128 5.90 -6.82 -28.44
C SER A 128 6.34 -8.29 -28.55
N ARG A 129 5.34 -9.18 -28.60
CA ARG A 129 5.48 -10.61 -28.91
C ARG A 129 5.74 -10.78 -30.41
N GLU A 130 6.75 -10.08 -30.90
CA GLU A 130 7.27 -10.16 -32.25
C GLU A 130 8.34 -11.26 -32.31
N ASN A 131 7.95 -12.53 -32.15
CA ASN A 131 8.83 -13.65 -32.47
C ASN A 131 8.12 -14.94 -32.97
N GLU A 132 6.79 -14.96 -33.19
CA GLU A 132 6.12 -16.25 -33.43
C GLU A 132 5.26 -16.34 -34.70
N LEU A 133 5.39 -15.42 -35.68
CA LEU A 133 4.58 -15.50 -36.91
C LEU A 133 5.33 -15.46 -38.26
N PHE A 134 6.65 -15.28 -38.28
CA PHE A 134 7.43 -15.30 -39.53
C PHE A 134 8.47 -16.42 -39.52
N SER A 135 7.98 -17.67 -39.61
CA SER A 135 8.80 -18.80 -40.03
C SER A 135 8.25 -19.29 -41.39
N PRO A 136 8.81 -18.86 -42.53
CA PRO A 136 8.51 -19.49 -43.81
C PRO A 136 9.30 -20.81 -43.92
N SER A 137 8.56 -21.90 -44.13
CA SER A 137 9.06 -23.23 -44.51
C SER A 137 9.77 -23.24 -45.87
#